data_AF-A0A4D4KTL1-F1
#
_entry.id   AF-A0A4D4KTL1-F1
#
_cell.length_a   1.000
_cell.length_b   1.000
_cell.length_c   1.000
_cell.angle_alpha   90.00
_cell.angle_beta   90.00
_cell.angle_gamma   90.00
#
_symmetry.space_group_name_H-M   'P 1'
#
loop_
_entity.id
_entity.type
_entity.pdbx_description
1 polymer ?
#
loop_
_entity_poly.entity_id
_entity_poly.type
_entity_poly.pdbx_seq_one_letter_code
_entity_poly.pdbx_strand_id
1 'polypeptide(L)' 'MDRLGIDRFAYAGISFGGAVGTWLAVNHPERVTSLTLICTPARFGKPDGWHERARLVRTEGIAPVADITAGR' A
#
# COMPACT_ATOMS: atom_id res chain seq x y z
N MET A 1 -5.65 17.21 1.71
CA MET A 1 -5.35 18.14 2.81
C MET A 1 -5.47 19.58 2.36
N ASP A 2 -5.02 19.93 1.15
CA ASP A 2 -5.11 21.31 0.61
C ASP A 2 -6.55 21.83 0.54
N ARG A 3 -7.50 21.02 0.06
CA ARG A 3 -8.93 21.39 0.04
C ARG A 3 -9.49 21.70 1.44
N LEU A 4 -8.89 21.17 2.49
CA LEU A 4 -9.27 21.41 3.89
C LEU A 4 -8.44 22.53 4.53
N GLY A 5 -7.50 23.14 3.81
CA GLY A 5 -6.58 24.15 4.35
C GLY A 5 -5.60 23.60 5.39
N ILE A 6 -5.31 22.29 5.37
CA ILE A 6 -4.40 21.66 6.34
C ILE A 6 -2.99 21.59 5.76
N ASP A 7 -2.12 22.45 6.28
CA ASP A 7 -0.73 22.53 5.84
C ASP A 7 0.14 21.42 6.42
N ARG A 8 -0.06 21.02 7.68
CA ARG A 8 0.73 19.97 8.33
C ARG A 8 -0.15 18.98 9.07
N PHE A 9 0.18 17.69 8.99
CA PHE A 9 -0.63 16.63 9.56
C PHE A 9 0.21 15.43 10.01
N ALA A 10 -0.28 14.72 11.03
CA ALA A 10 0.21 13.39 11.35
C ALA A 10 -0.48 12.35 10.45
N TYR A 11 0.24 11.28 10.09
CA TYR A 11 -0.27 10.24 9.20
C TYR A 11 -0.07 8.86 9.82
N ALA A 12 -1.14 8.06 9.86
CA ALA A 12 -1.10 6.66 10.25
C ALA A 12 -1.58 5.79 9.08
N GLY A 13 -0.73 4.91 8.57
CA GLY A 13 -1.01 4.09 7.40
C GLY A 13 -1.00 2.59 7.71
N ILE A 14 -2.06 1.89 7.31
CA ILE A 14 -2.17 0.43 7.44
C ILE A 14 -1.86 -0.24 6.09
N SER A 15 -1.02 -1.28 6.10
CA SER A 15 -0.69 -2.09 4.91
C SER A 15 -0.27 -1.20 3.73
N PHE A 16 -0.99 -1.21 2.60
CA PHE A 16 -0.68 -0.32 1.47
C PHE A 16 -0.73 1.18 1.84
N GLY A 17 -1.58 1.58 2.79
CA GLY A 17 -1.60 2.94 3.32
C GLY A 17 -0.26 3.34 3.97
N GLY A 18 0.52 2.37 4.47
CA GLY A 18 1.87 2.59 4.96
C GLY A 18 2.84 3.02 3.86
N ALA A 19 2.78 2.41 2.67
CA ALA A 19 3.57 2.86 1.51
C ALA A 19 3.24 4.29 1.09
N VAL A 20 1.94 4.66 1.10
CA VAL A 20 1.51 6.04 0.84
C VAL A 20 2.11 6.99 1.86
N GLY A 21 2.06 6.63 3.15
CA GLY A 21 2.64 7.45 4.23
C GLY A 21 4.15 7.64 4.09
N THR A 22 4.89 6.58 3.79
CA THR A 22 6.33 6.65 3.53
C THR A 22 6.64 7.53 2.33
N TRP A 23 5.88 7.39 1.23
CA TRP A 23 6.05 8.25 0.06
C TRP A 23 5.79 9.73 0.40
N LEU A 24 4.74 10.03 1.15
CA LEU A 24 4.44 11.40 1.61
C LEU A 24 5.57 11.97 2.47
N ALA A 25 6.09 11.20 3.43
CA ALA A 25 7.15 11.65 4.32
C ALA A 25 8.49 11.90 3.59
N VAL A 26 8.77 11.15 2.51
CA VAL A 26 10.00 11.33 1.72
C VAL A 26 9.87 12.50 0.73
N ASN A 27 8.72 12.65 0.08
CA ASN A 27 8.53 13.63 -1.00
C ASN A 27 7.96 14.97 -0.52
N HIS A 28 7.28 14.99 0.62
CA HIS A 28 6.69 16.16 1.26
C HIS A 28 6.96 16.18 2.77
N PRO A 29 8.23 16.08 3.21
CA PRO A 29 8.59 16.00 4.63
C PRO A 29 8.08 17.17 5.47
N GLU A 30 7.93 18.35 4.86
CA GLU A 30 7.39 19.56 5.50
C GLU A 30 5.93 19.41 5.94
N ARG A 31 5.16 18.57 5.24
CA ARG A 31 3.72 18.35 5.48
C ARG A 31 3.46 17.30 6.56
N VAL A 32 4.36 16.33 6.75
CA VAL A 32 4.16 15.19 7.68
C VAL A 32 4.83 15.47 9.02
N THR A 33 4.03 15.66 10.08
CA THR A 33 4.56 15.96 11.43
C THR A 33 4.94 14.71 12.21
N SER A 34 4.29 13.58 11.92
CA SER A 34 4.55 12.28 12.52
C SER A 34 4.02 11.18 11.59
N LEU A 35 4.70 10.03 11.58
CA LEU A 35 4.35 8.89 10.72
C LEU A 35 4.25 7.62 11.58
N THR A 36 3.12 6.92 11.49
CA THR A 36 2.94 5.57 12.07
C THR A 36 2.65 4.56 10.96
N LEU A 37 3.45 3.49 10.94
CA LEU A 37 3.40 2.42 9.95
C LEU A 37 2.84 1.15 10.60
N ILE A 38 1.68 0.68 10.15
CA ILE A 38 0.94 -0.41 10.79
C ILE A 38 0.80 -1.56 9.78
N CYS A 39 1.31 -2.75 10.11
CA CYS A 39 1.19 -3.95 9.28
C CYS A 39 1.61 -3.76 7.81
N THR A 40 2.59 -2.89 7.55
CA THR A 40 3.11 -2.59 6.22
C THR A 40 4.54 -3.14 6.07
N PRO A 41 4.89 -3.74 4.93
CA PRO A 41 6.28 -4.08 4.66
C PRO A 41 7.09 -2.81 4.35
N ALA A 42 8.40 -2.86 4.55
CA ALA A 42 9.32 -1.81 4.11
C ALA A 42 9.40 -1.69 2.58
N ARG A 43 9.12 -2.78 1.86
CA ARG A 43 9.13 -2.83 0.40
C ARG A 43 8.02 -3.74 -0.10
N PHE A 44 7.21 -3.24 -1.03
CA PHE A 44 6.23 -4.04 -1.75
C PHE A 44 6.91 -4.87 -2.85
N GLY A 45 6.34 -6.04 -3.13
CA GLY A 45 6.80 -6.91 -4.22
C GLY A 45 6.69 -6.25 -5.60
N LYS A 46 7.30 -6.86 -6.61
CA LYS A 46 7.26 -6.35 -7.98
C LYS A 46 5.84 -6.40 -8.57
N PRO A 47 5.47 -5.46 -9.46
CA PRO A 47 4.16 -5.46 -10.13
C PRO A 47 3.84 -6.76 -10.88
N ASP A 48 4.86 -7.42 -11.44
CA ASP A 48 4.68 -8.61 -12.29
C ASP A 48 3.88 -9.73 -11.60
N GLY A 49 4.12 -9.97 -10.31
CA GLY A 49 3.36 -10.98 -9.55
C GLY A 49 1.88 -10.63 -9.41
N TRP A 50 1.55 -9.34 -9.32
CA TRP A 50 0.16 -8.87 -9.30
C TRP A 50 -0.48 -8.94 -10.68
N HIS A 51 0.27 -8.57 -11.73
CA HIS A 51 -0.21 -8.63 -13.11
C HIS A 51 -0.51 -10.06 -13.55
N GLU A 52 0.37 -11.00 -13.20
CA GLU A 52 0.17 -12.41 -13.54
C GLU A 52 -1.03 -13.01 -12.80
N ARG A 53 -1.18 -12.72 -11.51
CA ARG A 53 -2.39 -13.11 -10.75
C ARG A 53 -3.65 -12.54 -11.38
N ALA A 54 -3.63 -11.25 -11.76
CA ALA A 54 -4.77 -10.62 -12.38
C ALA A 54 -5.07 -11.22 -13.76
N ARG A 55 -4.05 -11.62 -14.52
CA ARG A 55 -4.19 -12.33 -15.80
C ARG A 55 -4.87 -13.68 -15.58
N LEU A 56 -4.35 -14.51 -14.67
CA LEU A 56 -4.90 -15.83 -14.33
C LEU A 56 -6.37 -15.74 -13.90
N VAL A 57 -6.72 -14.78 -13.04
CA VAL A 57 -8.12 -14.61 -12.61
C VAL A 57 -9.04 -14.28 -13.77
N ARG A 58 -8.60 -13.43 -14.71
CA ARG A 58 -9.40 -13.08 -15.89
C ARG A 58 -9.54 -14.22 -16.89
N THR A 59 -8.53 -15.09 -17.02
CA THR A 59 -8.52 -16.18 -18.01
C THR A 59 -9.10 -17.49 -17.50
N GLU A 60 -8.89 -17.79 -16.22
CA GLU A 60 -9.12 -19.12 -15.64
C GLU A 60 -10.02 -19.08 -14.40
N GLY A 61 -10.52 -17.88 -14.03
CA GLY A 61 -11.28 -17.66 -12.80
C GLY A 61 -10.40 -17.67 -11.56
N ILE A 62 -11.00 -17.66 -10.37
CA ILE A 62 -10.27 -17.49 -9.10
C ILE A 62 -9.56 -18.76 -8.60
N ALA A 63 -9.89 -19.93 -9.15
CA ALA A 63 -9.41 -21.21 -8.65
C ALA A 63 -7.87 -21.31 -8.57
N PRO A 64 -7.08 -20.87 -9.58
CA PRO A 64 -5.62 -20.97 -9.55
C PRO A 64 -4.94 -20.10 -8.49
N VAL A 65 -5.64 -19.10 -7.93
CA VAL A 65 -5.09 -18.16 -6.94
C VAL A 65 -5.75 -18.26 -5.56
N ALA A 66 -6.69 -19.20 -5.39
CA ALA A 66 -7.50 -19.31 -4.18
C ALA A 66 -6.71 -19.82 -2.96
N ASP A 67 -5.73 -20.72 -3.17
CA ASP A 67 -4.94 -21.32 -2.08
C ASP A 67 -3.92 -20.37 -1.43
N ILE A 68 -3.74 -19.17 -1.98
CA ILE A 68 -2.72 -18.21 -1.51
C ILE A 68 -3.05 -17.68 -0.11
N THR A 69 -4.28 -17.85 0.39
CA THR A 69 -4.70 -17.48 1.76
C THR A 69 -4.51 -18.57 2.81
N ALA A 70 -4.27 -19.83 2.44
CA ALA A 70 -4.19 -20.95 3.40
C ALA A 70 -2.81 -21.15 4.03
N GLY A 71 -1.77 -20.45 3.53
CA GLY A 71 -0.40 -20.54 4.03
C GLY A 71 -0.01 -19.36 4.93
N ARG A 72 -0.56 -19.32 6.14
CA ARG A 72 0.05 -18.61 7.28
C ARG A 72 -0.06 -19.45 8.52
#